data_AF-A0AAW1W9R5-F1
#
_entry.id   AF-A0AAW1W9R5-F1
#
_cell.length_a   1.000
_cell.length_b   1.000
_cell.length_c   1.000
_cell.angle_alpha   90.00
_cell.angle_beta   90.00
_cell.angle_gamma   90.00
#
_symmetry.space_group_name_H-M   'P 1'
#
loop_
_entity.id
_entity.type
_entity.pdbx_description
1 polymer ?
#
loop_
_entity_poly.entity_id
_entity_poly.type
_entity_poly.pdbx_seq_one_letter_code
_entity_poly.pdbx_strand_id
1 'polypeptide(L)'
;MQLRFVVLCSGFGIQLLKQEFDEEEMLTKCHCPSLHIFGKDHGKDRQIAKQESRELASLFDDGCSVIVEHDSGHIIPTRTPYIDQIKDFLCRFL
;
A
#
# COMPACT_ATOMS: atom_id res chain seq x y z
N MET A 1 12.02 -18.25 1.70
CA MET A 1 10.54 -18.35 1.55
C MET A 1 10.09 -17.13 0.77
N GLN A 2 9.38 -17.27 -0.35
CA GLN A 2 8.90 -16.14 -1.14
C GLN A 2 7.46 -15.81 -0.72
N LEU A 3 7.18 -14.54 -0.40
CA LEU A 3 5.82 -14.10 -0.11
C LEU A 3 4.98 -14.17 -1.39
N ARG A 4 3.74 -14.67 -1.30
CA ARG A 4 2.82 -14.71 -2.45
C ARG A 4 2.28 -13.33 -2.81
N PHE A 5 1.99 -12.53 -1.79
CA PHE A 5 1.57 -11.15 -1.88
C PHE A 5 1.74 -10.46 -0.53
N VAL A 6 1.59 -9.14 -0.50
CA VAL A 6 1.54 -8.33 0.73
C VAL A 6 0.28 -7.46 0.73
N VAL A 7 -0.27 -7.19 1.91
CA VAL A 7 -1.36 -6.21 2.11
C VAL A 7 -0.91 -5.18 3.13
N LEU A 8 -0.87 -3.91 2.73
CA LEU A 8 -0.42 -2.79 3.56
C LEU A 8 -1.59 -1.83 3.78
N CYS A 9 -2.11 -1.77 5.01
CA CYS A 9 -3.16 -0.86 5.41
C CYS A 9 -2.54 0.38 6.09
N SER A 10 -2.77 1.57 5.52
CA SER A 10 -2.14 2.83 5.91
C SER A 10 -0.62 2.67 6.16
N GLY A 11 0.08 1.98 5.24
CA GLY A 11 1.52 1.78 5.34
C GLY A 11 2.30 3.10 5.19
N PHE A 12 3.44 3.21 5.86
CA PHE A 12 4.31 4.39 5.90
C PHE A 12 5.74 4.00 6.30
N GLY A 13 6.66 4.97 6.37
CA GLY A 13 7.96 4.77 7.04
C GLY A 13 9.15 4.57 6.11
N ILE A 14 9.06 4.95 4.84
CA ILE A 14 10.22 4.89 3.92
C ILE A 14 11.40 5.71 4.44
N GLN A 15 11.14 6.82 5.14
CA GLN A 15 12.20 7.66 5.68
C GLN A 15 13.13 6.89 6.65
N LEU A 16 12.62 5.87 7.35
CA LEU A 16 13.44 5.00 8.19
C LEU A 16 14.25 4.02 7.33
N LEU A 17 13.65 3.46 6.28
CA LEU A 17 14.37 2.59 5.35
C LEU A 17 15.51 3.33 4.63
N LYS A 18 15.30 4.60 4.26
CA LYS A 18 16.35 5.47 3.68
C LYS A 18 17.52 5.75 4.62
N GLN A 19 17.36 5.55 5.93
CA GLN A 19 18.44 5.70 6.91
C GLN A 19 19.23 4.39 7.12
N GLU A 20 18.60 3.25 6.85
CA GLU A 20 19.16 1.92 7.10
C GLU A 20 19.75 1.26 5.84
N PHE A 21 19.25 1.62 4.66
CA PHE A 21 19.63 1.03 3.38
C PHE A 21 20.22 2.09 2.45
N ASP A 22 21.27 1.71 1.70
CA ASP A 22 21.84 2.58 0.67
C ASP A 22 20.82 2.80 -0.47
N GLU A 23 20.91 3.95 -1.14
CA GLU A 23 19.97 4.34 -2.20
C GLU A 23 19.86 3.29 -3.32
N GLU A 24 20.95 2.58 -3.64
CA GLU A 24 20.96 1.52 -4.66
C GLU A 24 20.12 0.30 -4.27
N GLU A 25 20.12 -0.09 -2.98
CA GLU A 25 19.28 -1.19 -2.49
C GLU A 25 17.80 -0.77 -2.43
N MET A 26 17.53 0.51 -2.15
CA MET A 26 16.19 1.10 -2.17
C MET A 26 15.62 1.31 -3.58
N LEU A 27 16.48 1.48 -4.59
CA LEU A 27 16.08 1.60 -6.00
C LEU A 27 15.63 0.26 -6.60
N THR A 28 15.97 -0.87 -5.97
CA THR A 28 15.46 -2.17 -6.38
C THR A 28 13.99 -2.27 -6.02
N LYS A 29 13.12 -2.00 -6.99
CA LYS A 29 11.68 -2.08 -6.82
C LYS A 29 11.26 -3.49 -6.38
N CYS A 30 10.29 -3.56 -5.48
CA CYS A 30 9.75 -4.82 -4.98
C CYS A 30 8.84 -5.46 -6.03
N HIS A 31 9.19 -6.66 -6.48
CA HIS A 31 8.41 -7.47 -7.44
C HIS A 31 7.26 -8.25 -6.80
N CYS A 32 7.06 -8.15 -5.48
CA CYS A 32 6.01 -8.87 -4.79
C CYS A 32 4.65 -8.23 -5.09
N PRO A 33 3.61 -8.98 -5.51
CA PRO A 33 2.28 -8.42 -5.65
C PRO A 33 1.81 -7.78 -4.34
N SER A 34 1.30 -6.56 -4.41
CA SER A 34 0.95 -5.77 -3.23
C SER A 34 -0.43 -5.13 -3.37
N LEU A 35 -1.12 -5.05 -2.23
CA LEU A 35 -2.36 -4.29 -2.07
C LEU A 35 -2.13 -3.20 -1.04
N HIS A 36 -2.23 -1.95 -1.46
CA HIS A 36 -2.07 -0.77 -0.61
C HIS A 36 -3.44 -0.14 -0.36
N ILE A 37 -3.84 -0.06 0.90
CA ILE A 37 -5.17 0.43 1.31
C ILE A 37 -4.98 1.61 2.24
N PHE A 38 -5.46 2.80 1.90
CA PHE A 38 -5.29 3.98 2.77
C PHE A 38 -6.33 5.06 2.54
N GLY A 39 -6.50 5.94 3.53
CA GLY A 39 -7.43 7.06 3.46
C GLY A 39 -6.99 8.14 2.48
N LYS A 40 -7.92 8.65 1.65
CA LYS A 40 -7.69 9.81 0.79
C LYS A 40 -7.89 11.13 1.55
N ASP A 41 -7.62 12.27 0.91
CA ASP A 41 -7.73 13.61 1.54
C ASP A 41 -9.06 13.84 2.26
N HIS A 42 -10.17 13.41 1.65
CA HIS A 42 -11.50 13.55 2.22
C HIS A 42 -11.81 12.55 3.35
N GLY A 43 -11.09 11.42 3.39
CA GLY A 43 -11.22 10.41 4.44
C GLY A 43 -10.66 10.88 5.78
N LYS A 44 -9.72 11.84 5.77
CA LYS A 44 -9.06 12.37 6.97
C LYS A 44 -8.44 11.25 7.79
N ASP A 45 -7.56 10.45 7.20
CA ASP A 45 -6.58 9.75 8.04
C ASP A 45 -5.76 10.83 8.74
N ARG A 46 -6.01 11.01 10.05
CA ARG A 46 -5.36 12.04 10.87
C ARG A 46 -4.05 11.54 11.48
N GLN A 47 -3.71 10.28 11.25
CA GLN A 47 -2.50 9.65 11.78
C GLN A 47 -1.43 9.57 10.70
N ILE A 48 -1.82 9.19 9.49
CA ILE A 48 -0.88 8.96 8.38
C ILE A 48 -1.34 9.76 7.17
N ALA A 49 -0.48 10.65 6.69
CA ALA A 49 -0.76 11.39 5.47
C ALA A 49 -0.76 10.43 4.26
N LYS A 50 -1.73 10.58 3.35
CA LYS A 50 -1.84 9.75 2.13
C LYS A 50 -0.54 9.66 1.34
N GLN A 51 0.29 10.71 1.41
CA GLN A 51 1.52 10.83 0.64
C GLN A 51 2.55 9.80 1.12
N GLU A 52 2.60 9.53 2.43
CA GLU A 52 3.48 8.50 3.01
C GLU A 52 3.13 7.11 2.45
N SER A 53 1.84 6.79 2.34
CA SER A 53 1.38 5.52 1.77
C SER A 53 1.60 5.43 0.26
N ARG A 54 1.46 6.55 -0.46
CA ARG A 54 1.77 6.61 -1.90
C ARG A 54 3.25 6.45 -2.17
N GLU A 55 4.10 7.08 -1.38
CA GLU A 55 5.54 6.88 -1.47
C GLU A 55 5.87 5.40 -1.25
N LEU A 56 5.27 4.75 -0.24
CA LEU A 56 5.50 3.32 0.01
C LEU A 56 5.09 2.44 -1.17
N ALA A 57 3.96 2.75 -1.81
CA ALA A 57 3.52 2.05 -3.01
C ALA A 57 4.48 2.24 -4.21
N SER A 58 5.17 3.38 -4.30
CA SER A 58 6.12 3.67 -5.39
C SER A 58 7.39 2.81 -5.37
N LEU A 59 7.68 2.15 -4.25
CA LEU A 59 8.78 1.20 -4.12
C LEU A 59 8.46 -0.16 -4.73
N PHE A 60 7.21 -0.42 -5.13
CA PHE A 60 6.82 -1.63 -5.80
C PHE A 60 6.80 -1.42 -7.31
N ASP A 61 7.01 -2.52 -8.05
CA ASP A 61 7.02 -2.48 -9.50
C ASP A 61 5.68 -2.08 -10.12
N ASP A 62 5.77 -1.47 -11.30
CA ASP A 62 4.60 -1.09 -12.07
C ASP A 62 3.83 -2.37 -12.47
N GLY A 63 2.56 -2.44 -12.08
CA GLY A 63 1.73 -3.64 -12.28
C GLY A 63 1.78 -4.67 -11.14
N CYS A 64 2.70 -4.53 -10.18
CA CYS A 64 2.70 -5.34 -8.96
C CYS A 64 1.77 -4.76 -7.87
N SER A 65 1.46 -3.47 -7.93
CA SER A 65 0.65 -2.78 -6.92
C SER A 65 -0.81 -2.58 -7.34
N VAL A 66 -1.73 -2.90 -6.44
CA VAL A 66 -3.12 -2.42 -6.45
C VAL A 66 -3.30 -1.40 -5.33
N ILE A 67 -3.82 -0.22 -5.66
CA ILE A 67 -4.04 0.87 -4.70
C ILE A 67 -5.55 1.06 -4.50
N VAL A 68 -5.98 1.04 -3.23
CA VAL A 68 -7.35 1.31 -2.80
C VAL A 68 -7.33 2.54 -1.89
N GLU A 69 -7.62 3.71 -2.46
CA GLU A 69 -7.81 4.95 -1.71
C GLU A 69 -9.27 5.08 -1.29
N HIS A 70 -9.53 5.33 0.00
CA HIS A 70 -10.90 5.37 0.53
C HIS A 70 -11.27 6.64 1.29
N ASP A 71 -12.58 6.87 1.42
CA ASP A 71 -13.16 8.11 1.98
C ASP A 71 -13.38 8.04 3.49
N SER A 72 -12.79 7.04 4.12
CA SER A 72 -12.78 6.89 5.58
C SER A 72 -11.43 7.31 6.17
N GLY A 73 -11.40 7.54 7.49
CA GLY A 73 -10.18 7.87 8.24
C GLY A 73 -9.25 6.67 8.40
N HIS A 74 -8.53 6.58 9.51
CA HIS A 74 -7.58 5.50 9.78
C HIS A 74 -8.28 4.16 10.12
N ILE A 75 -8.87 3.50 9.11
CA ILE A 75 -9.62 2.23 9.24
C ILE A 75 -9.45 1.36 7.98
N ILE A 76 -9.77 0.07 8.07
CA ILE A 76 -9.91 -0.80 6.90
C ILE A 76 -11.31 -0.60 6.30
N PRO A 77 -11.44 -0.22 5.01
CA PRO A 77 -12.73 0.05 4.39
C PRO A 77 -13.48 -1.25 4.08
N THR A 78 -14.70 -1.36 4.60
CA THR A 78 -15.57 -2.53 4.38
C THR A 78 -16.75 -2.25 3.44
N ARG A 79 -16.89 -1.01 2.96
CA ARG A 79 -17.97 -0.59 2.05
C ARG A 79 -17.55 -0.75 0.60
N THR A 80 -18.52 -1.06 -0.26
CA THR A 80 -18.40 -0.92 -1.72
C THR A 80 -18.09 0.54 -2.08
N PRO A 81 -17.21 0.80 -3.07
CA PRO A 81 -16.53 -0.19 -3.95
C PRO A 81 -15.21 -0.73 -3.39
N TYR A 82 -14.74 -0.28 -2.23
CA TYR A 82 -13.40 -0.61 -1.71
C TYR A 82 -13.27 -2.10 -1.36
N ILE A 83 -14.27 -2.67 -0.69
CA ILE A 83 -14.23 -4.08 -0.31
C ILE A 83 -14.21 -5.01 -1.52
N ASP A 84 -14.82 -4.60 -2.62
CA ASP A 84 -14.87 -5.38 -3.86
C ASP A 84 -13.48 -5.41 -4.51
N GLN A 85 -12.77 -4.28 -4.56
CA GLN A 85 -11.38 -4.23 -5.03
C GLN A 85 -10.42 -5.08 -4.17
N ILE A 86 -10.62 -5.08 -2.84
CA ILE A 86 -9.83 -5.91 -1.92
C ILE A 86 -10.07 -7.40 -2.21
N LYS A 87 -11.33 -7.82 -2.38
CA LYS A 87 -11.67 -9.18 -2.75
C LYS A 87 -11.09 -9.56 -4.12
N ASP A 88 -11.23 -8.70 -5.11
CA ASP A 88 -10.72 -8.92 -6.47
C ASP A 88 -9.20 -9.09 -6.51
N PHE A 89 -8.46 -8.43 -5.61
CA PHE A 89 -7.03 -8.68 -5.43
C PHE A 89 -6.79 -10.07 -4.83
N LEU A 90 -7.43 -10.38 -3.70
CA LEU A 90 -7.22 -11.64 -2.97
C LEU A 90 -7.60 -12.87 -3.80
N CYS A 91 -8.67 -12.79 -4.59
CA CYS A 91 -9.14 -13.87 -5.46
C CYS A 91 -8.13 -14.26 -6.55
N ARG A 92 -7.11 -13.44 -6.85
CA ARG A 92 -6.03 -13.79 -7.81
C ARG A 92 -5.07 -14.85 -7.25
N PHE A 93 -5.11 -15.10 -5.93
CA PHE A 93 -4.17 -15.96 -5.21
C PHE A 93 -4.84 -17.15 -4.49
N LEU A 94 -6.14 -17.32 -4.70
CA LEU A 94 -6.92 -18.50 -4.30
C LEU A 94 -6.93 -19.52 -5.44
#